data_AF-A0A7L9CBH3-F1
#
_entry.id   AF-A0A7L9CBH3-F1
#
_cell.length_a   1.000
_cell.length_b   1.000
_cell.length_c   1.000
_cell.angle_alpha   90.00
_cell.angle_beta   90.00
_cell.angle_gamma   90.00
#
_symmetry.space_group_name_H-M   'P 1'
#
loop_
_entity.id
_entity.type
_entity.pdbx_description
1 polymer ?
#
loop_
_entity_poly.entity_id
_entity_poly.type
_entity_poly.pdbx_seq_one_letter_code
_entity_poly.pdbx_strand_id
1 'polypeptide(L)'
;MVIRKRIPVRTQNKHQKPLFDLPPVYEYEAIVTHADDNETKEEIFNSYNSGCQVENFIKELSYEFYIDKVYSQEFTANSAFMTIKCIAYNIVPCFKQQILKDVWQTRSFKTIKKLPG
;
A
#
# COMPACT_ATOMS: atom_id res chain seq x y z
N MET A 1 7.43 -20.09 3.84
CA MET A 1 6.74 -20.56 2.61
C MET A 1 7.34 -19.89 1.38
N VAL A 2 7.47 -20.61 0.26
CA VAL A 2 7.93 -20.03 -1.03
C VAL A 2 6.77 -20.06 -2.02
N ILE A 3 6.49 -18.93 -2.65
CA ILE A 3 5.47 -18.77 -3.70
C ILE A 3 6.21 -18.60 -5.02
N ARG A 4 5.72 -19.29 -6.06
CA ARG A 4 6.20 -19.13 -7.43
C ARG A 4 5.12 -18.47 -8.28
N LYS A 5 5.49 -17.41 -8.99
CA LYS A 5 4.61 -16.75 -9.96
C LYS A 5 5.23 -16.83 -11.35
N ARG A 6 4.46 -17.30 -12.33
CA ARG A 6 4.91 -17.28 -13.73
C ARG A 6 4.81 -15.85 -14.24
N ILE A 7 5.92 -15.29 -14.69
CA ILE A 7 5.95 -13.94 -15.26
C ILE A 7 5.96 -14.02 -16.79
N PRO A 8 5.25 -13.10 -17.47
CA PRO A 8 5.35 -13.00 -18.92
C PRO A 8 6.78 -12.58 -19.29
N VAL A 9 7.36 -13.27 -20.27
CA VAL A 9 8.69 -12.92 -20.77
C VAL A 9 8.62 -11.51 -21.37
N ARG A 10 9.35 -10.56 -20.77
CA ARG A 10 9.47 -9.20 -21.30
C ARG A 10 10.37 -9.21 -22.53
N THR A 11 9.77 -9.25 -23.72
CA THR A 11 10.50 -8.98 -24.96
C THR A 11 10.76 -7.48 -25.06
N GLN A 12 12.03 -7.08 -25.21
CA GLN A 12 12.41 -5.65 -25.31
C GLN A 12 11.76 -4.95 -26.53
N ASN A 13 11.44 -5.71 -27.58
CA ASN A 13 10.73 -5.24 -28.75
C ASN A 13 9.35 -5.91 -28.87
N LYS A 14 8.26 -5.13 -28.72
CA LYS A 14 6.87 -5.63 -28.89
C LYS A 14 6.58 -6.21 -30.28
N HIS A 15 7.37 -5.85 -31.29
CA HIS A 15 7.17 -6.24 -32.69
C HIS A 15 7.94 -7.50 -33.11
N GLN A 16 8.86 -8.00 -32.29
CA GLN A 16 9.68 -9.16 -32.64
C GLN A 16 9.22 -10.37 -31.84
N LYS A 17 8.68 -11.38 -32.54
CA LYS A 17 8.42 -12.69 -31.92
C LYS A 17 9.76 -13.38 -31.63
N PRO A 18 9.91 -14.05 -30.49
CA PRO A 18 11.12 -14.81 -30.22
C PRO A 18 11.28 -15.92 -31.25
N LEU A 19 12.53 -16.22 -31.62
CA LEU A 19 12.87 -17.25 -32.62
C LEU A 19 12.58 -18.67 -32.12
N PHE A 20 12.47 -18.86 -30.80
CA PHE A 20 12.14 -20.11 -30.13
C PHE A 20 11.11 -19.87 -29.02
N ASP A 21 10.39 -20.93 -28.64
CA ASP A 21 9.56 -20.92 -27.43
C ASP A 21 10.46 -20.76 -26.20
N LEU A 22 10.39 -19.59 -25.58
CA LEU A 22 11.18 -19.31 -24.39
C LEU A 22 10.62 -20.11 -23.21
N PRO A 23 11.48 -20.73 -22.39
CA PRO A 23 11.04 -21.42 -21.19
C PRO A 23 10.31 -20.44 -20.26
N PRO A 24 9.31 -20.91 -19.49
CA PRO A 24 8.61 -20.06 -18.55
C PRO A 24 9.58 -19.50 -17.51
N VAL A 25 9.56 -18.17 -17.36
CA VAL A 25 10.31 -17.48 -16.32
C VAL A 25 9.43 -17.40 -15.07
N TYR A 26 10.04 -17.68 -13.92
CA TYR A 26 9.37 -17.65 -12.62
C TYR A 26 10.02 -16.61 -11.72
N GLU A 27 9.18 -15.88 -11.01
CA GLU A 27 9.56 -15.06 -9.86
C GLU A 27 9.25 -15.84 -8.59
N TYR A 28 10.19 -15.82 -7.64
CA TYR A 28 10.10 -16.54 -6.39
C TYR A 28 10.11 -15.55 -5.24
N GLU A 29 9.08 -15.63 -4.39
CA GLU A 29 8.98 -14.83 -3.17
C GLU A 29 8.97 -15.76 -1.96
N ALA A 30 9.81 -15.46 -0.97
CA ALA A 30 9.91 -16.23 0.26
C ALA A 30 9.34 -15.41 1.43
N ILE A 31 8.31 -15.95 2.09
CA ILE A 31 7.67 -15.34 3.27
C ILE A 31 7.96 -16.22 4.47
N VAL A 32 8.53 -15.63 5.53
CA VAL A 32 8.71 -16.29 6.83
C VAL A 32 7.56 -15.84 7.73
N THR A 33 6.72 -16.79 8.16
CA THR A 33 5.57 -16.52 9.03
C THR A 33 5.45 -17.62 10.08
N HIS A 34 4.84 -17.29 11.22
CA HIS A 34 4.42 -18.24 12.25
C HIS A 34 2.96 -18.69 12.07
N ALA A 35 2.40 -18.51 10.87
CA ALA A 35 1.05 -18.92 10.53
C ALA A 35 0.84 -20.42 10.82
N ASP A 36 -0.35 -20.74 11.34
CA ASP A 36 -0.74 -22.10 11.69
C ASP A 36 -0.92 -22.94 10.41
N ASP A 37 -0.76 -24.26 10.53
CA ASP A 37 -0.89 -25.19 9.39
C ASP A 37 -2.28 -25.19 8.73
N ASN A 38 -3.27 -24.56 9.39
CA ASN A 38 -4.63 -24.42 8.91
C ASN A 38 -4.83 -23.23 7.94
N GLU A 39 -3.88 -22.30 7.83
CA GLU A 39 -3.99 -21.15 6.92
C GLU A 39 -3.52 -21.52 5.51
N THR A 40 -4.30 -21.14 4.50
CA THR A 40 -3.95 -21.41 3.11
C THR A 40 -2.78 -20.52 2.68
N LYS A 41 -1.91 -21.03 1.82
CA LYS A 41 -0.80 -20.27 1.21
C LYS A 41 -1.23 -18.93 0.61
N GLU A 42 -2.43 -18.90 0.03
CA GLU A 42 -3.03 -17.70 -0.58
C GLU A 42 -3.48 -16.69 0.47
N GLU A 43 -4.01 -17.15 1.61
CA GLU A 43 -4.42 -16.29 2.73
C GLU A 43 -3.20 -15.65 3.39
N ILE A 44 -2.15 -16.42 3.65
CA ILE A 44 -0.87 -15.93 4.16
C ILE A 44 -0.27 -14.89 3.19
N PHE A 45 -0.32 -15.18 1.88
CA PHE A 45 0.18 -14.25 0.86
C PHE A 45 -0.61 -12.95 0.81
N ASN A 46 -1.94 -13.03 0.82
CA ASN A 46 -2.82 -11.88 0.82
C ASN A 46 -2.66 -11.05 2.10
N SER A 47 -2.52 -11.71 3.25
CA SER A 47 -2.23 -11.08 4.54
C SER A 47 -0.88 -10.35 4.52
N TYR A 48 0.18 -10.97 3.98
CA TYR A 48 1.47 -10.30 3.82
C TYR A 48 1.38 -9.09 2.88
N ASN A 49 0.74 -9.26 1.72
CA ASN A 49 0.55 -8.17 0.76
C ASN A 49 -0.37 -7.05 1.27
N SER A 50 -1.19 -7.29 2.30
CA SER A 50 -1.94 -6.22 2.97
C SER A 50 -1.01 -5.16 3.60
N GLY A 51 0.26 -5.49 3.86
CA GLY A 51 1.30 -4.53 4.25
C GLY A 51 1.53 -3.40 3.23
N CYS A 52 1.25 -3.62 1.94
CA CYS A 52 1.28 -2.55 0.93
C CYS A 52 0.24 -1.45 1.23
N GLN A 53 -0.88 -1.78 1.90
CA GLN A 53 -1.87 -0.78 2.29
C GLN A 53 -1.32 0.15 3.39
N VAL A 54 -0.52 -0.40 4.31
CA VAL A 54 0.15 0.40 5.35
C VAL A 54 1.15 1.38 4.73
N GLU A 55 1.90 0.95 3.72
CA GLU A 55 2.79 1.84 2.98
C GLU A 55 2.03 3.00 2.30
N ASN A 56 0.86 2.71 1.73
CA ASN A 56 -0.01 3.74 1.16
C ASN A 56 -0.50 4.73 2.22
N PHE A 57 -0.87 4.25 3.41
CA PHE A 57 -1.24 5.12 4.53
C PHE A 57 -0.09 5.99 5.01
N ILE A 58 1.12 5.43 5.14
CA ILE A 58 2.31 6.20 5.53
C ILE A 58 2.64 7.26 4.47
N LYS A 59 2.57 6.92 3.18
CA LYS A 59 2.76 7.86 2.08
C LYS A 59 1.72 8.98 2.14
N GLU A 60 0.44 8.66 2.35
CA GLU A 60 -0.63 9.65 2.46
C GLU A 60 -0.41 10.58 3.67
N LEU A 61 0.03 10.04 4.81
CA LEU A 61 0.41 10.83 5.99
C LEU A 61 1.58 11.77 5.72
N SER A 62 2.60 11.32 5.00
CA SER A 62 3.75 12.16 4.63
C SER A 62 3.37 13.23 3.61
N TYR A 63 2.64 12.88 2.55
CA TYR A 63 2.33 13.82 1.47
C TYR A 63 1.21 14.82 1.84
N GLU A 64 0.17 14.39 2.52
CA GLU A 64 -1.02 15.23 2.79
C GLU A 64 -0.96 15.88 4.18
N PHE A 65 -0.34 15.22 5.18
CA PHE A 65 -0.26 15.70 6.56
C PHE A 65 1.16 16.12 6.99
N TYR A 66 2.15 16.03 6.09
CA TYR A 66 3.53 16.46 6.31
C TYR A 66 4.13 15.91 7.61
N ILE A 67 3.88 14.63 7.94
CA ILE A 67 4.39 14.03 9.18
C ILE A 67 5.93 13.98 9.22
N ASP A 68 6.56 13.94 8.06
CA ASP A 68 8.01 14.02 7.84
C ASP A 68 8.62 15.37 8.25
N LYS A 69 7.81 16.43 8.34
CA LYS A 69 8.27 17.76 8.77
C LYS A 69 8.21 17.91 10.28
N VAL A 70 9.40 18.04 10.85
CA VAL A 70 9.66 18.35 12.26
C VAL A 70 10.02 19.83 12.37
N TYR A 71 9.35 20.57 13.26
CA TYR A 71 9.51 22.03 13.37
C TYR A 71 10.24 22.47 14.64
N SER A 72 10.32 21.62 15.67
CA SER A 72 10.94 21.96 16.96
C SER A 72 12.25 21.19 17.19
N GLN A 73 13.15 21.74 18.02
CA GLN A 73 14.33 21.04 18.52
C GLN A 73 14.02 20.11 19.70
N GLU A 74 12.81 20.22 20.28
CA GLU A 74 12.37 19.44 21.44
C GLU A 74 11.62 18.16 21.03
N PHE A 75 12.08 17.01 21.53
CA PHE A 75 11.48 15.70 21.23
C PHE A 75 10.01 15.62 21.65
N THR A 76 9.68 16.08 22.87
CA THR A 76 8.33 16.01 23.43
C THR A 76 7.33 16.82 22.60
N ALA A 77 7.71 18.02 22.17
CA ALA A 77 6.87 18.85 21.31
C ALA A 77 6.60 18.15 19.96
N ASN A 78 7.65 17.59 19.35
CA ASN A 78 7.53 16.89 18.07
C ASN A 78 6.65 15.63 18.17
N SER A 79 6.77 14.87 19.27
CA SER A 79 5.93 13.70 19.55
C SER A 79 4.45 14.09 19.69
N ALA A 80 4.16 15.18 20.41
CA ALA A 80 2.80 15.71 20.52
C ALA A 80 2.26 16.14 19.14
N PHE A 81 3.05 16.85 18.34
CA PHE A 81 2.65 17.25 16.98
C PHE A 81 2.41 16.05 16.06
N MET A 82 3.26 15.01 16.10
CA MET A 82 3.01 13.78 15.34
C MET A 82 1.72 13.10 15.78
N THR A 83 1.46 13.03 17.09
CA THR A 83 0.23 12.44 17.64
C THR A 83 -1.01 13.17 17.12
N ILE A 84 -0.99 14.51 17.12
CA ILE A 84 -2.08 15.32 16.57
C ILE A 84 -2.29 15.05 15.08
N LYS A 85 -1.21 14.95 14.28
CA LYS A 85 -1.29 14.60 12.86
C LYS A 85 -1.91 13.21 12.64
N CYS A 86 -1.56 12.22 13.45
CA CYS A 86 -2.15 10.88 13.40
C CYS A 86 -3.65 10.90 13.73
N ILE A 87 -4.06 11.66 14.75
CA ILE A 87 -5.48 11.84 15.10
C ILE A 87 -6.24 12.50 13.93
N ALA A 88 -5.68 13.56 13.34
CA ALA A 88 -6.29 14.23 12.20
C ALA A 88 -6.46 13.29 11.00
N TYR A 89 -5.46 12.45 10.73
CA TYR A 89 -5.57 11.41 9.70
C TYR A 89 -6.70 10.42 10.00
N ASN A 90 -6.87 9.96 11.25
CA ASN A 90 -7.92 9.02 11.62
C ASN A 90 -9.34 9.60 11.52
N ILE A 91 -9.51 10.91 11.66
CA ILE A 91 -10.81 11.59 11.49
C ILE A 91 -11.25 11.59 10.02
N VAL A 92 -10.31 11.61 9.07
CA VAL A 92 -10.63 11.69 7.63
C VAL A 92 -11.40 10.46 7.10
N PRO A 93 -11.01 9.21 7.38
CA PRO A 93 -11.81 8.04 7.06
C PRO A 93 -13.20 8.06 7.71
N CYS A 94 -13.30 8.52 8.97
CA CYS A 94 -14.58 8.66 9.66
C CYS A 94 -15.50 9.64 8.93
N PHE A 95 -14.98 10.80 8.52
CA PHE A 95 -15.69 11.77 7.69
C PHE A 95 -16.17 11.15 6.36
N LYS A 96 -15.30 10.39 5.68
CA LYS A 96 -15.68 9.72 4.43
C LYS A 96 -16.83 8.74 4.64
N GLN A 97 -16.78 7.92 5.69
CA GLN A 97 -17.82 6.94 5.98
C GLN A 97 -19.17 7.58 6.34
N GLN A 98 -19.16 8.68 7.09
CA GLN A 98 -20.39 9.30 7.56
C GLN A 98 -21.03 10.27 6.55
N ILE A 99 -20.24 10.90 5.68
CA ILE A 99 -20.73 12.03 4.85
C ILE A 99 -20.66 11.72 3.33
N LEU A 100 -19.71 10.88 2.87
CA LEU A 100 -19.57 10.58 1.45
C LEU A 100 -20.29 9.28 1.07
N LYS A 101 -20.98 9.28 -0.09
CA LYS A 101 -21.62 8.08 -0.68
C LYS A 101 -20.56 7.01 -1.01
N ASP A 102 -20.95 5.73 -0.98
CA ASP A 102 -20.09 4.52 -1.07
C ASP A 102 -18.92 4.60 -2.06
N VAL A 103 -19.14 5.19 -3.25
CA VAL A 103 -18.14 5.25 -4.33
C VAL A 103 -16.87 6.04 -3.94
N TRP A 104 -16.95 6.88 -2.91
CA TRP A 104 -15.85 7.75 -2.48
C TRP A 104 -15.21 7.35 -1.15
N GLN A 105 -15.82 6.41 -0.43
CA GLN A 105 -15.34 5.98 0.89
C GLN A 105 -13.99 5.25 0.81
N THR A 106 -13.78 4.51 -0.29
CA THR A 106 -12.55 3.74 -0.55
C THR A 106 -11.46 4.53 -1.27
N ARG A 107 -11.70 5.79 -1.65
CA ARG A 107 -10.72 6.59 -2.41
C ARG A 107 -9.75 7.32 -1.49
N SER A 108 -8.48 7.36 -1.89
CA SER A 108 -7.42 8.13 -1.21
C SER A 108 -7.75 9.63 -1.17
N PHE A 109 -7.30 10.32 -0.13
CA PHE A 109 -7.57 11.75 0.10
C PHE A 109 -7.17 12.63 -1.09
N LYS A 110 -6.04 12.34 -1.75
CA LYS A 110 -5.58 13.03 -2.95
C LYS A 110 -6.62 13.03 -4.08
N THR A 111 -7.42 11.97 -4.18
CA THR A 111 -8.47 11.84 -5.21
C THR A 111 -9.69 12.67 -4.87
N ILE A 112 -10.06 12.73 -3.58
CA ILE A 112 -11.20 13.51 -3.09
C ILE A 112 -10.92 15.01 -3.22
N LYS A 113 -9.69 15.45 -2.93
CA LYS A 113 -9.27 16.86 -3.10
C LYS A 113 -9.36 17.36 -4.54
N LYS A 114 -9.34 16.46 -5.52
CA LYS A 114 -9.40 16.77 -6.96
C LYS A 114 -10.81 16.73 -7.54
N LEU A 115 -11.85 16.56 -6.73
CA LEU A 115 -13.23 16.55 -7.20
C LEU A 115 -13.60 17.94 -7.76
N PRO A 116 -14.12 18.05 -8.99
CA PRO A 116 -14.77 19.29 -9.42
C PRO A 116 -16.03 19.50 -8.57
N GLY A 117 -16.15 20.69 -7.99
CA GLY A 117 -17.33 21.13 -7.25
C GLY A 117 -18.50 21.45 -8.17
#